data_AF-A0A378YUK9-F1
#
_entry.id   AF-A0A378YUK9-F1
#
_cell.length_a   1.000
_cell.length_b   1.000
_cell.length_c   1.000
_cell.angle_alpha   90.00
_cell.angle_beta   90.00
_cell.angle_gamma   90.00
#
_symmetry.space_group_name_H-M   'P 1'
#
loop_
_entity.id
_entity.type
_entity.pdbx_description
1 polymer ?
#
loop_
_entity_poly.entity_id
_entity_poly.type
_entity_poly.pdbx_seq_one_letter_code
_entity_poly.pdbx_strand_id
1 'polypeptide(L)'
;MNGVLACSVLAGCGGVPGDRPPALVEAEIPVAVPCIRELPTRGRWFTDEEILAGSTYQAVQRLRAERIERDMYEEKWEAIGRACSSSQLY
;
A
#
# COMPACT_ATOMS: atom_id res chain seq x y z
N MET A 1 -59.22 -36.75 -24.93
CA MET A 1 -59.43 -35.59 -24.03
C MET A 1 -58.36 -35.65 -22.97
N ASN A 2 -57.19 -35.05 -23.24
CA ASN A 2 -56.05 -35.01 -22.32
C ASN A 2 -56.08 -33.66 -21.60
N GLY A 3 -56.62 -33.66 -20.39
CA GLY A 3 -56.64 -32.51 -19.51
C GLY A 3 -56.36 -32.99 -18.09
N VAL A 4 -55.08 -33.14 -17.76
CA VAL A 4 -54.65 -33.35 -16.37
C VAL A 4 -53.61 -32.30 -16.04
N LEU A 5 -54.10 -31.31 -15.31
CA LEU A 5 -53.44 -30.47 -14.33
C LEU A 5 -51.94 -30.18 -14.51
N ALA A 6 -51.70 -28.94 -14.92
CA ALA A 6 -50.58 -28.15 -14.42
C ALA A 6 -50.64 -27.98 -12.89
N CYS A 7 -49.50 -27.56 -12.33
CA CYS A 7 -49.27 -27.06 -10.96
C CYS A 7 -48.84 -28.09 -9.93
N SER A 8 -47.52 -28.27 -9.76
CA SER A 8 -46.82 -28.00 -8.48
C SER A 8 -45.33 -28.41 -8.53
N VAL A 9 -44.50 -27.63 -9.24
CA VAL A 9 -43.05 -27.62 -9.00
C VAL A 9 -42.55 -26.19 -8.87
N LEU A 10 -43.15 -25.45 -7.94
CA LEU A 10 -42.45 -24.37 -7.24
C LEU A 10 -42.12 -24.92 -5.86
N ALA A 11 -41.08 -25.75 -5.79
CA ALA A 11 -40.36 -25.90 -4.53
C ALA A 11 -39.78 -24.51 -4.24
N GLY A 12 -40.52 -23.73 -3.44
CA GLY A 12 -40.04 -22.45 -3.00
C GLY A 12 -38.71 -22.64 -2.29
N CYS A 13 -37.69 -21.89 -2.72
CA CYS A 13 -36.61 -21.43 -1.84
C CYS A 13 -37.22 -20.49 -0.79
N GLY A 14 -38.10 -21.04 0.04
CA GLY A 14 -38.73 -20.37 1.18
C GLY A 14 -37.92 -20.64 2.44
N GLY A 15 -36.59 -20.57 2.35
CA GLY A 15 -35.76 -20.38 3.52
C GLY A 15 -35.88 -18.91 3.90
N VAL A 16 -36.91 -18.54 4.66
CA VAL A 16 -36.86 -17.29 5.43
C VAL A 16 -35.60 -17.44 6.29
N PRO A 17 -34.56 -16.58 6.14
CA PRO A 17 -33.48 -16.59 7.10
C PRO A 17 -34.14 -16.18 8.42
N GLY A 18 -34.30 -17.16 9.31
CA GLY A 18 -34.98 -16.95 10.58
C GLY A 18 -34.38 -15.75 11.30
N ASP A 19 -35.23 -15.06 12.07
CA ASP A 19 -34.95 -13.95 12.98
C ASP A 19 -33.94 -14.36 14.09
N ARG A 20 -32.79 -14.92 13.72
CA ARG A 20 -31.66 -15.04 14.61
C ARG A 20 -31.09 -13.63 14.69
N PRO A 21 -31.16 -12.96 15.86
CA PRO A 21 -30.45 -11.70 16.03
C PRO A 21 -28.99 -11.94 15.63
N PRO A 22 -28.36 -11.01 14.90
CA PRO A 22 -26.99 -11.21 14.44
C PRO A 22 -26.13 -11.58 15.64
N ALA A 23 -25.54 -12.79 15.58
CA ALA A 23 -24.61 -13.21 16.60
C ALA A 23 -23.42 -12.25 16.52
N LEU A 24 -23.10 -11.58 17.62
CA LEU A 24 -21.86 -10.83 17.72
C LEU A 24 -20.73 -11.85 17.64
N VAL A 25 -19.97 -11.81 16.55
CA VAL A 25 -18.79 -12.63 16.33
C VAL A 25 -17.58 -11.71 16.45
N GLU A 26 -16.73 -11.97 17.43
CA GLU A 26 -15.40 -11.36 17.49
C GLU A 26 -14.53 -11.99 16.40
N ALA A 27 -13.97 -11.15 15.53
CA ALA A 27 -13.04 -11.56 14.49
C ALA A 27 -11.67 -10.95 14.77
N GLU A 28 -10.64 -11.79 14.85
CA GLU A 28 -9.26 -11.32 14.93
C GLU A 28 -8.79 -10.88 13.54
N ILE A 29 -8.65 -9.56 13.36
CA ILE A 29 -8.17 -8.97 12.11
C ILE A 29 -6.69 -8.65 12.28
N PRO A 30 -5.77 -9.26 11.51
CA PRO A 30 -4.36 -8.89 11.56
C PRO A 30 -4.19 -7.47 11.04
N VAL A 31 -3.66 -6.59 11.88
CA VAL A 31 -3.34 -5.20 11.51
C VAL A 31 -1.88 -5.14 11.10
N ALA A 32 -1.60 -4.64 9.90
CA ALA A 32 -0.24 -4.45 9.43
C ALA A 32 0.47 -3.41 10.31
N VAL A 33 1.55 -3.81 10.98
CA VAL A 33 2.38 -2.92 11.80
C VAL A 33 3.53 -2.41 10.93
N PRO A 34 3.83 -1.10 10.94
CA PRO A 34 4.94 -0.56 10.18
C PRO A 34 6.27 -1.12 10.71
N CYS A 35 7.13 -1.56 9.79
CA CYS A 35 8.44 -2.13 10.12
C CYS A 35 9.39 -1.08 10.74
N ILE A 36 9.28 0.18 10.33
CA ILE A 36 10.10 1.29 10.84
C ILE A 36 9.23 2.38 11.43
N ARG A 37 9.78 3.12 12.40
CA ARG A 37 9.09 4.25 13.05
C ARG A 37 9.44 5.61 12.45
N GLU A 38 10.62 5.72 11.86
CA GLU A 38 11.15 6.98 11.34
C GLU A 38 11.62 6.78 9.90
N LEU A 39 11.28 7.74 9.04
CA LEU A 39 11.70 7.75 7.65
C LEU A 39 13.08 8.44 7.55
N PRO A 40 13.98 7.97 6.68
CA PRO A 40 15.21 8.68 6.38
C PRO A 40 14.92 10.13 5.97
N THR A 41 15.67 11.07 6.55
CA THR A 41 15.61 12.47 6.17
C THR A 41 16.04 12.62 4.71
N ARG A 42 15.19 13.25 3.89
CA ARG A 42 15.55 13.64 2.53
C ARG A 42 16.37 14.93 2.58
N GLY A 43 17.44 14.98 1.78
CA GLY A 43 18.16 16.22 1.52
C GLY A 43 17.28 17.25 0.80
N ARG A 44 17.73 18.51 0.76
CA ARG A 44 17.05 19.56 -0.02
C ARG A 44 17.65 19.59 -1.41
N TRP A 45 16.93 19.02 -2.38
CA TRP A 45 17.32 19.09 -3.79
C TRP A 45 17.22 20.53 -4.30
N PHE A 46 18.07 20.86 -5.27
CA PHE A 46 18.06 22.19 -5.87
C PHE A 46 16.83 22.34 -6.75
N THR A 47 16.24 23.52 -6.72
CA THR A 47 15.22 23.91 -7.70
C THR A 47 15.87 24.29 -9.02
N ASP A 48 15.11 24.23 -10.12
CA ASP A 48 15.58 24.69 -11.44
C ASP A 48 16.07 26.14 -11.39
N GLU A 49 15.38 27.00 -10.65
CA GLU A 49 15.75 28.40 -10.46
C GLU A 49 17.10 28.53 -9.73
N GLU A 50 17.34 27.73 -8.69
CA GLU A 50 18.63 27.69 -8.00
C GLU A 50 19.76 27.12 -8.86
N ILE A 51 19.48 26.16 -9.73
CA ILE A 51 20.46 25.61 -10.67
C ILE A 51 20.87 26.69 -11.68
N LEU A 52 19.89 27.43 -12.21
CA LEU A 52 20.07 28.45 -13.24
C LEU A 52 20.55 29.81 -12.71
N ALA A 53 20.46 30.06 -11.40
CA ALA A 53 20.92 31.30 -10.76
C ALA A 53 22.46 31.51 -10.78
N GLY A 54 23.22 30.66 -11.49
CA GLY A 54 24.68 30.72 -11.54
C GLY A 54 25.25 30.45 -12.93
N SER A 55 26.58 30.33 -13.01
CA SER A 55 27.23 29.91 -14.25
C SER A 55 26.96 28.44 -14.56
N THR A 56 27.14 28.03 -15.82
CA THR A 56 27.03 26.62 -16.23
C THR A 56 27.91 25.70 -15.40
N TYR A 57 29.11 26.14 -15.02
CA TYR A 57 29.98 25.35 -14.14
C TYR A 57 29.35 25.14 -12.76
N GLN A 58 28.78 26.19 -12.15
CA GLN A 58 28.10 26.08 -10.86
C GLN A 58 26.86 25.16 -10.96
N ALA A 59 26.11 25.24 -12.06
CA ALA A 59 24.99 24.34 -12.31
C ALA A 59 25.43 22.86 -12.33
N VAL A 60 26.51 22.53 -13.05
CA VAL A 60 27.05 21.17 -13.09
C VAL A 60 27.49 20.68 -11.71
N GLN A 61 28.13 21.55 -10.92
CA GLN A 61 28.57 21.20 -9.57
C GLN A 61 27.39 20.96 -8.62
N ARG A 62 26.32 21.78 -8.70
CA ARG A 62 25.08 21.60 -7.94
C ARG A 62 24.39 20.28 -8.30
N LEU A 63 24.22 19.99 -9.59
CA LEU A 63 23.64 18.74 -10.08
C LEU A 63 24.45 17.52 -9.65
N ARG A 64 25.78 17.61 -9.68
CA ARG A 64 26.66 16.53 -9.19
C ARG A 64 26.48 16.27 -7.70
N ALA A 65 26.43 17.33 -6.89
CA ALA A 65 26.21 17.21 -5.45
C ALA A 65 24.83 16.57 -5.16
N GLU A 66 23.79 17.02 -5.84
CA GLU A 66 22.44 16.45 -5.69
C GLU A 66 22.40 14.98 -6.08
N ARG A 67 23.06 14.58 -7.17
CA ARG A 67 23.15 13.17 -7.56
C ARG A 67 23.71 12.30 -6.44
N ILE A 68 24.80 12.74 -5.80
CA ILE A 68 25.39 12.01 -4.67
C ILE A 68 24.41 11.91 -3.49
N GLU A 69 23.72 13.00 -3.16
CA GLU A 69 22.72 12.99 -2.08
C GLU A 69 21.56 12.02 -2.37
N ARG A 70 21.13 11.93 -3.63
CA ARG A 70 20.10 10.99 -4.07
C ARG A 70 20.56 9.55 -3.96
N ASP A 71 21.76 9.24 -4.46
CA ASP A 71 22.34 7.89 -4.38
C ASP A 71 22.41 7.43 -2.91
N MET A 72 22.92 8.29 -2.01
CA MET A 72 22.99 8.02 -0.57
C MET A 72 21.60 7.86 0.10
N TYR A 73 20.59 8.58 -0.40
CA TYR A 73 19.23 8.46 0.11
C TYR A 73 18.57 7.15 -0.33
N GLU A 74 18.80 6.75 -1.58
CA GLU A 74 18.31 5.48 -2.13
C GLU A 74 18.97 4.28 -1.42
N GLU A 75 20.28 4.33 -1.16
CA GLU A 75 20.98 3.30 -0.38
C GLU A 75 20.38 3.09 1.02
N LYS A 76 20.00 4.17 1.72
CA LYS A 76 19.34 4.08 3.04
C LYS A 76 18.00 3.37 2.95
N TRP A 77 17.22 3.65 1.90
CA TRP A 77 15.94 2.99 1.68
C TRP A 77 16.09 1.52 1.34
N GLU A 78 17.07 1.17 0.51
CA GLU A 78 17.36 -0.24 0.20
C GLU A 78 17.79 -1.01 1.46
N ALA A 79 18.61 -0.40 2.32
CA ALA A 79 19.01 -1.01 3.59
C ALA A 79 17.80 -1.26 4.51
N ILE A 80 16.90 -0.29 4.61
CA ILE A 80 15.63 -0.42 5.34
C ILE A 80 14.76 -1.55 4.75
N GLY A 81 14.59 -1.58 3.43
CA GLY A 81 13.81 -2.60 2.74
C GLY A 81 14.33 -4.00 3.02
N ARG A 82 15.66 -4.18 2.95
CA ARG A 82 16.33 -5.44 3.32
C ARG A 82 16.05 -5.83 4.77
N ALA A 83 16.19 -4.92 5.73
CA ALA A 83 15.93 -5.18 7.15
C ALA A 83 14.45 -5.53 7.44
N CYS A 84 13.52 -4.89 6.73
CA CYS A 84 12.10 -5.18 6.85
C CYS A 84 11.71 -6.54 6.26
N SER A 85 12.30 -6.90 5.11
CA SER A 85 12.06 -8.21 4.51
C SER A 85 12.63 -9.37 5.33
N SER A 86 13.74 -9.16 6.04
CA SER A 86 14.36 -10.20 6.87
C SER A 86 13.67 -10.38 8.22
N SER A 87 13.04 -9.33 8.77
CA SER A 87 12.29 -9.39 10.03
C SER A 87 10.91 -10.02 9.91
N GLN A 88 10.34 -10.13 8.71
CA GLN A 88 9.07 -10.83 8.45
C GLN A 88 9.19 -12.37 8.35
N LEU A 89 10.41 -12.92 8.51
CA LEU A 89 10.67 -14.37 8.43
C LEU A 89 10.69 -15.08 9.80
N TYR A 90 10.30 -14.41 10.88
CA TYR A 90 10.16 -15.01 12.22
C TYR A 90 8.77 -14.76 12.80
#